data_AF-A0A7C3XWT6-F1
#
_entry.id   AF-A0A7C3XWT6-F1
#
_cell.length_a   1.000
_cell.length_b   1.000
_cell.length_c   1.000
_cell.angle_alpha   90.00
_cell.angle_beta   90.00
_cell.angle_gamma   90.00
#
_symmetry.space_group_name_H-M   'P 1'
#
loop_
_entity.id
_entity.type
_entity.pdbx_description
1 polymer ?
#
loop_
_entity_poly.entity_id
_entity_poly.type
_entity_poly.pdbx_seq_one_letter_code
_entity_poly.pdbx_strand_id
1 'polypeptide(L)'
;MNMRVACLDSNNNIINTIEVKDLNSIPDFIGVDNNNNPIHKNQIVNFVEIPDVIQPDPNNTYVWLDEKGNLQTQYIQALAPKNALKVNNYGYPNLPLNILITIVNGTITQNTEQQVLQNLQKQKLQQLADYAETLLQPTDYIITKIAEAQATNDNTLQALQTQYAKQLQQRASIRNWNNTTKQTINNATTIDQLNSIVIQYQGG
;
A
#
# COMPACT_ATOMS: atom_id res chain seq x y z
N MET A 1 -14.86 35.39 -13.06
CA MET A 1 -14.33 34.32 -12.21
C MET A 1 -12.86 34.25 -12.53
N ASN A 2 -11.96 34.36 -11.54
CA ASN A 2 -10.53 34.20 -11.81
C ASN A 2 -10.25 32.70 -11.93
N MET A 3 -9.38 32.31 -12.85
CA MET A 3 -8.83 30.98 -12.99
C MET A 3 -7.43 30.93 -12.38
N ARG A 4 -7.10 29.82 -11.74
CA ARG A 4 -5.74 29.57 -11.26
C ARG A 4 -4.95 28.88 -12.37
N VAL A 5 -3.69 29.28 -12.58
CA VAL A 5 -2.86 28.78 -13.70
C VAL A 5 -1.50 28.36 -13.18
N ALA A 6 -1.10 27.13 -13.52
CA ALA A 6 0.24 26.60 -13.26
C ALA A 6 1.18 27.07 -14.36
N CYS A 7 2.32 27.61 -13.95
CA CYS A 7 3.42 27.94 -14.83
C CYS A 7 4.40 26.77 -14.82
N LEU A 8 4.62 26.14 -15.97
CA LEU A 8 5.47 24.96 -16.11
C LEU A 8 6.82 25.30 -16.73
N ASP A 9 7.89 24.69 -16.21
CA ASP A 9 9.20 24.67 -16.86
C ASP A 9 9.24 23.71 -18.07
N SER A 10 10.40 23.61 -18.72
CA SER A 10 10.62 22.71 -19.85
C SER A 10 10.47 21.23 -19.52
N ASN A 11 10.50 20.87 -18.24
CA ASN A 11 10.36 19.50 -17.74
C ASN A 11 8.94 19.22 -17.21
N ASN A 12 7.98 20.13 -17.43
CA ASN A 12 6.63 20.11 -16.88
C ASN A 12 6.55 20.18 -15.35
N ASN A 13 7.58 20.68 -14.66
CA ASN A 13 7.47 20.96 -13.23
C ASN A 13 6.74 22.28 -13.01
N ILE A 14 5.90 22.34 -11.98
CA ILE A 14 5.31 23.61 -11.53
C ILE A 14 6.41 24.46 -10.91
N ILE A 15 6.67 25.61 -11.54
CA ILE A 15 7.59 26.62 -11.01
C ILE A 15 6.87 27.78 -10.33
N ASN A 16 5.62 28.06 -10.72
CA ASN A 16 4.78 29.04 -10.03
C ASN A 16 3.28 28.79 -10.29
N THR A 17 2.42 29.42 -9.50
CA THR A 17 0.98 29.43 -9.72
C THR A 17 0.43 30.85 -9.57
N ILE A 18 -0.37 31.29 -10.54
CA ILE A 18 -0.94 32.65 -10.58
C ILE A 18 -2.46 32.59 -10.71
N GLU A 19 -3.15 33.64 -10.26
CA GLU A 19 -4.57 33.85 -10.52
C GLU A 19 -4.74 34.88 -11.63
N VAL A 20 -5.50 34.53 -12.67
CA VAL A 20 -5.74 35.39 -13.84
C VAL A 20 -7.22 35.35 -14.21
N LYS A 21 -7.71 36.35 -14.95
CA LYS A 21 -9.10 36.33 -15.43
C LYS A 21 -9.32 35.34 -16.57
N ASP A 22 -8.32 35.20 -17.42
CA ASP A 22 -8.23 34.28 -18.55
C ASP A 22 -6.75 34.12 -18.96
N LEU A 23 -6.44 33.19 -19.87
CA LEU A 23 -5.07 32.97 -20.37
C LEU A 23 -4.47 34.20 -21.09
N ASN A 24 -5.32 35.09 -21.63
CA ASN A 24 -4.85 36.32 -22.28
C ASN A 24 -4.44 37.39 -21.24
N SER A 25 -4.95 37.28 -20.02
CA SER A 25 -4.70 38.18 -18.89
C SER A 25 -3.46 37.84 -18.09
N ILE A 26 -2.64 36.87 -18.54
CA ILE A 26 -1.39 36.51 -17.87
C ILE A 26 -0.39 37.67 -17.96
N PRO A 27 0.05 38.25 -16.82
CA PRO A 27 1.01 39.34 -16.78
C PRO A 27 2.38 38.90 -17.29
N ASP A 28 3.19 39.85 -17.79
CA ASP A 28 4.55 39.56 -18.21
C ASP A 28 5.44 39.13 -17.05
N PHE A 29 5.28 39.75 -15.87
CA PHE A 29 5.90 39.32 -14.63
C PHE A 29 5.00 38.31 -13.91
N ILE A 30 5.53 37.12 -13.67
CA ILE A 30 4.78 36.01 -13.08
C ILE A 30 5.14 35.83 -11.59
N GLY A 31 6.37 36.13 -11.20
CA GLY A 31 6.81 36.01 -9.81
C GLY A 31 8.33 35.90 -9.73
N VAL A 32 8.81 35.25 -8.67
CA VAL A 32 10.23 34.92 -8.49
C VAL A 32 10.42 33.44 -8.25
N ASP A 33 11.55 32.87 -8.67
CA ASP A 33 11.91 31.49 -8.38
C ASP A 33 12.41 31.31 -6.93
N ASN A 34 12.79 30.08 -6.56
CA ASN A 34 13.31 29.76 -5.22
C ASN A 34 14.65 30.45 -4.89
N ASN A 35 15.33 31.01 -5.89
CA ASN A 35 16.56 31.79 -5.75
C ASN A 35 16.29 33.30 -5.85
N ASN A 36 15.02 33.71 -5.80
CA ASN A 36 14.56 35.09 -5.89
C ASN A 36 14.84 35.77 -7.25
N ASN A 37 15.03 35.00 -8.33
CA ASN A 37 15.14 35.52 -9.69
C ASN A 37 13.76 35.78 -10.28
N PRO A 38 13.56 36.89 -11.01
CA PRO A 38 12.28 37.19 -11.66
C PRO A 38 11.95 36.16 -12.75
N ILE A 39 10.71 35.69 -12.73
CA ILE A 39 10.12 34.79 -13.73
C ILE A 39 9.21 35.62 -14.63
N HIS A 40 9.48 35.59 -15.92
CA HIS A 40 8.70 36.24 -16.96
C HIS A 40 7.91 35.25 -17.82
N LYS A 41 6.80 35.72 -18.40
CA LYS A 41 5.89 34.92 -19.25
C LYS A 41 6.59 34.22 -20.41
N ASN A 42 7.58 34.86 -21.01
CA ASN A 42 8.37 34.30 -22.11
C ASN A 42 9.32 33.15 -21.70
N GLN A 43 9.52 32.91 -20.40
CA GLN A 43 10.32 31.80 -19.88
C GLN A 43 9.46 30.56 -19.59
N ILE A 44 8.12 30.68 -19.64
CA ILE A 44 7.18 29.60 -19.36
C ILE A 44 6.90 28.81 -20.62
N VAL A 45 7.08 27.51 -20.55
CA VAL A 45 6.87 26.61 -21.69
C VAL A 45 5.38 26.29 -21.88
N ASN A 46 4.62 26.24 -20.78
CA ASN A 46 3.19 26.00 -20.84
C ASN A 46 2.43 26.60 -19.66
N PHE A 47 1.20 27.05 -19.93
CA PHE A 47 0.23 27.49 -18.94
C PHE A 47 -0.90 26.47 -18.88
N VAL A 48 -1.09 25.85 -17.73
CA VAL A 48 -2.17 24.88 -17.53
C VAL A 48 -3.18 25.49 -16.59
N GLU A 49 -4.43 25.59 -17.04
CA GLU A 49 -5.55 25.90 -16.17
C GLU A 49 -5.59 24.88 -15.05
N ILE A 50 -5.52 25.40 -13.83
CA ILE A 50 -5.71 24.65 -12.62
C ILE A 50 -7.15 24.91 -12.19
N PRO A 51 -8.01 23.88 -12.09
CA PRO A 51 -9.31 24.07 -11.45
C PRO A 51 -9.10 24.63 -10.03
N ASP A 52 -9.97 25.56 -9.60
CA ASP A 52 -9.90 26.27 -8.31
C ASP A 52 -9.67 25.35 -7.10
N VAL A 53 -10.01 24.07 -7.26
CA VAL A 53 -9.70 23.03 -6.32
C VAL A 53 -8.96 21.90 -7.05
N ILE A 54 -7.63 21.88 -6.93
CA ILE A 54 -6.87 20.65 -7.12
C ILE A 54 -7.19 19.73 -5.94
N GLN A 55 -8.28 18.98 -6.00
CA GLN A 55 -8.47 17.90 -5.05
C GLN A 55 -7.67 16.69 -5.52
N PRO A 56 -6.92 16.03 -4.61
CA PRO A 56 -6.48 14.67 -4.85
C PRO A 56 -7.71 13.85 -5.24
N ASP A 57 -7.61 13.02 -6.27
CA ASP A 57 -8.66 12.04 -6.54
C ASP A 57 -8.46 10.91 -5.52
N PRO A 58 -9.30 10.80 -4.48
CA PRO A 58 -9.07 9.81 -3.44
C PRO A 58 -9.25 8.39 -3.97
N ASN A 59 -9.81 8.22 -5.17
CA ASN A 59 -10.08 6.93 -5.80
C ASN A 59 -9.07 6.56 -6.89
N ASN A 60 -8.15 7.47 -7.24
CA ASN A 60 -7.22 7.24 -8.31
C ASN A 60 -5.80 7.67 -7.96
N THR A 61 -4.84 6.92 -8.46
CA THR A 61 -3.42 7.27 -8.40
C THR A 61 -2.86 7.19 -9.82
N TYR A 62 -2.14 8.22 -10.23
CA TYR A 62 -1.45 8.28 -11.51
C TYR A 62 -0.03 7.74 -11.33
N VAL A 63 0.38 6.78 -12.15
CA VAL A 63 1.67 6.10 -12.01
C VAL A 63 2.42 6.04 -13.33
N TRP A 64 3.74 6.17 -13.27
CA TRP A 64 4.62 6.04 -14.43
C TRP A 64 5.99 5.55 -13.99
N LEU A 65 6.81 5.10 -14.95
CA LEU A 65 8.24 4.89 -14.72
C LEU A 65 9.01 6.13 -15.18
N ASP A 66 9.95 6.58 -14.37
CA ASP A 66 10.92 7.59 -14.80
C ASP A 66 11.95 7.02 -15.78
N GLU A 67 12.85 7.87 -16.29
CA GLU A 67 13.90 7.49 -17.24
C GLU A 67 14.88 6.42 -16.70
N LYS A 68 14.95 6.26 -15.38
CA LYS A 68 15.77 5.26 -14.70
C LYS A 68 14.98 3.98 -14.38
N GLY A 69 13.70 3.93 -14.75
CA GLY A 69 12.81 2.81 -14.48
C GLY A 69 12.24 2.78 -13.05
N ASN A 70 12.37 3.87 -12.28
CA ASN A 70 11.76 3.92 -10.95
C ASN A 70 10.27 4.27 -11.05
N LEU A 71 9.47 3.63 -10.21
CA LEU A 71 8.04 3.90 -10.10
C LEU A 71 7.79 5.25 -9.43
N GLN A 72 7.04 6.10 -10.12
CA GLN A 72 6.59 7.41 -9.65
C GLN A 72 5.07 7.42 -9.48
N THR A 73 4.58 8.25 -8.55
CA THR A 73 3.15 8.35 -8.23
C THR A 73 2.70 9.79 -8.08
N GLN A 74 1.43 10.05 -8.37
CA GLN A 74 0.79 11.34 -8.19
C GLN A 74 -0.71 11.17 -7.98
N TYR A 75 -1.30 11.93 -7.06
CA TYR A 75 -2.74 11.88 -6.78
C TYR A 75 -3.54 12.94 -7.56
N ILE A 76 -2.83 13.85 -8.22
CA ILE A 76 -3.38 14.94 -9.00
C ILE A 76 -3.07 14.75 -10.49
N GLN A 77 -4.11 14.57 -11.30
CA GLN A 77 -3.94 14.33 -12.74
C GLN A 77 -3.12 15.41 -13.46
N ALA A 78 -3.36 16.68 -13.12
CA ALA A 78 -2.68 17.82 -13.75
C ALA A 78 -1.17 17.86 -13.47
N LEU A 79 -0.69 17.13 -12.45
CA LEU A 79 0.72 17.03 -12.10
C LEU A 79 1.38 15.75 -12.61
N ALA A 80 0.61 14.84 -13.21
CA ALA A 80 1.12 13.60 -13.78
C ALA A 80 1.53 13.82 -15.25
N PRO A 81 2.61 13.17 -15.73
CA PRO A 81 2.97 13.26 -17.13
C PRO A 81 1.91 12.58 -18.01
N LYS A 82 1.85 12.96 -19.29
CA LYS A 82 0.81 12.48 -20.22
C LYS A 82 0.79 10.96 -20.40
N ASN A 83 1.92 10.29 -20.18
CA ASN A 83 2.06 8.83 -20.26
C ASN A 83 1.74 8.11 -18.95
N ALA A 84 1.35 8.82 -17.89
CA ALA A 84 0.99 8.18 -16.63
C ALA A 84 -0.29 7.34 -16.78
N LEU A 85 -0.25 6.13 -16.24
CA LEU A 85 -1.41 5.27 -16.11
C LEU A 85 -2.26 5.77 -14.94
N LYS A 86 -3.55 6.03 -15.21
CA LYS A 86 -4.55 6.24 -14.15
C LYS A 86 -4.92 4.88 -13.54
N VAL A 87 -4.62 4.69 -12.27
CA VAL A 87 -4.89 3.47 -11.50
C VAL A 87 -6.08 3.71 -10.58
N ASN A 88 -7.13 2.91 -10.72
CA ASN A 88 -8.28 2.92 -9.82
C ASN A 88 -7.96 2.09 -8.55
N ASN A 89 -8.29 2.61 -7.38
CA ASN A 89 -8.08 1.93 -6.10
C ASN A 89 -9.32 1.18 -5.57
N TYR A 90 -10.36 1.05 -6.40
CA TYR A 90 -11.62 0.37 -6.10
C TYR A 90 -12.38 0.93 -4.89
N GLY A 91 -12.20 2.22 -4.58
CA GLY A 91 -12.81 2.85 -3.41
C GLY A 91 -12.01 2.65 -2.11
N TYR A 92 -10.79 2.11 -2.20
CA TYR A 92 -9.90 1.86 -1.07
C TYR A 92 -8.64 2.73 -1.16
N PRO A 93 -8.66 3.97 -0.61
CA PRO A 93 -7.58 4.96 -0.78
C PRO A 93 -6.21 4.54 -0.26
N ASN A 94 -6.16 3.58 0.66
CA ASN A 94 -4.95 3.16 1.35
C ASN A 94 -4.40 1.81 0.88
N LEU A 95 -4.81 1.32 -0.30
CA LEU A 95 -4.24 0.09 -0.83
C LEU A 95 -2.77 0.29 -1.24
N PRO A 96 -1.86 -0.62 -0.84
CA PRO A 96 -0.49 -0.59 -1.30
C PRO A 96 -0.41 -0.63 -2.83
N LEU A 97 0.42 0.22 -3.42
CA LEU A 97 0.45 0.33 -4.89
C LEU A 97 0.88 -0.97 -5.58
N ASN A 98 1.78 -1.75 -4.96
CA ASN A 98 2.20 -3.06 -5.46
C ASN A 98 1.07 -4.12 -5.50
N ILE A 99 -0.08 -3.84 -4.90
CA ILE A 99 -1.30 -4.64 -5.02
C ILE A 99 -2.14 -4.21 -6.22
N LEU A 100 -2.16 -2.91 -6.50
CA LEU A 100 -3.00 -2.31 -7.56
C LEU A 100 -2.39 -2.44 -8.96
N ILE A 101 -1.07 -2.59 -9.06
CA ILE A 101 -0.38 -2.68 -10.35
C ILE A 101 0.60 -3.85 -10.40
N THR A 102 0.92 -4.27 -11.62
CA THR A 102 2.04 -5.16 -11.95
C THR A 102 2.97 -4.43 -12.92
N ILE A 103 4.28 -4.63 -12.78
CA ILE A 103 5.29 -4.09 -13.68
C ILE A 103 6.00 -5.27 -14.36
N VAL A 104 5.81 -5.43 -15.66
CA VAL A 104 6.45 -6.47 -16.47
C VAL A 104 7.18 -5.83 -17.62
N ASN A 105 8.49 -6.07 -17.74
CA ASN A 105 9.34 -5.53 -18.81
C ASN A 105 9.18 -4.01 -19.00
N GLY A 106 9.17 -3.25 -17.90
CA GLY A 106 9.00 -1.79 -17.92
C GLY A 106 7.59 -1.31 -18.25
N THR A 107 6.62 -2.20 -18.40
CA THR A 107 5.22 -1.85 -18.65
C THR A 107 4.43 -1.97 -17.36
N ILE A 108 3.76 -0.88 -16.97
CA ILE A 108 2.84 -0.88 -15.83
C ILE A 108 1.45 -1.29 -16.33
N THR A 109 0.84 -2.26 -15.65
CA THR A 109 -0.54 -2.68 -15.89
C THR A 109 -1.33 -2.62 -14.58
N GLN A 110 -2.56 -2.10 -14.62
CA GLN A 110 -3.46 -2.17 -13.48
C GLN A 110 -3.97 -3.60 -13.29
N ASN A 111 -3.91 -4.07 -12.05
CA ASN A 111 -4.50 -5.34 -11.64
C ASN A 111 -6.02 -5.20 -11.58
N THR A 112 -6.74 -6.26 -11.96
CA THR A 112 -8.18 -6.33 -11.79
C THR A 112 -8.54 -6.37 -10.29
N GLU A 113 -9.78 -6.05 -9.95
CA GLU A 113 -10.27 -6.15 -8.56
C GLU A 113 -10.08 -7.56 -8.00
N GLN A 114 -10.28 -8.59 -8.82
CA GLN A 114 -10.04 -9.98 -8.44
C GLN A 114 -8.56 -10.27 -8.14
N GLN A 115 -7.64 -9.73 -8.95
CA GLN A 115 -6.20 -9.85 -8.69
C GLN A 115 -5.79 -9.09 -7.43
N VAL A 116 -6.35 -7.90 -7.21
CA VAL A 116 -6.18 -7.11 -5.98
C VAL A 116 -6.62 -7.93 -4.76
N LEU A 117 -7.83 -8.52 -4.80
CA LEU A 117 -8.32 -9.38 -3.73
C LEU A 117 -7.38 -10.55 -3.45
N GLN A 118 -6.93 -11.27 -4.49
CA GLN A 118 -5.99 -12.40 -4.32
C GLN A 118 -4.65 -11.98 -3.72
N ASN A 119 -4.12 -10.83 -4.13
CA ASN A 119 -2.87 -10.32 -3.59
C ASN A 119 -3.02 -9.85 -2.13
N LEU A 120 -4.14 -9.23 -1.77
CA LEU A 120 -4.46 -8.89 -0.39
C LEU A 120 -4.65 -10.14 0.48
N GLN A 121 -5.31 -11.18 -0.04
CA GLN A 121 -5.43 -12.46 0.66
C GLN A 121 -4.05 -13.03 0.98
N LYS A 122 -3.12 -13.05 0.01
CA LYS A 122 -1.74 -13.49 0.23
C LYS A 122 -1.03 -12.66 1.31
N GLN A 123 -1.13 -11.33 1.26
CA GLN A 123 -0.54 -10.47 2.30
C GLN A 123 -1.13 -10.75 3.69
N LYS A 124 -2.46 -10.92 3.78
CA LYS A 124 -3.13 -11.18 5.05
C LYS A 124 -2.81 -12.57 5.61
N LEU A 125 -2.65 -13.57 4.74
CA LEU A 125 -2.15 -14.88 5.13
C LEU A 125 -0.71 -14.83 5.65
N GLN A 126 0.15 -14.01 5.04
CA GLN A 126 1.51 -13.80 5.54
C GLN A 126 1.50 -13.13 6.92
N GLN A 127 0.73 -12.06 7.10
CA GLN A 127 0.55 -11.39 8.40
C GLN A 127 0.04 -12.36 9.48
N LEU A 128 -0.90 -13.24 9.12
CA LEU A 128 -1.42 -14.26 10.02
C LEU A 128 -0.32 -15.27 10.40
N ALA A 129 0.47 -15.72 9.43
CA ALA A 129 1.58 -16.64 9.65
C ALA A 129 2.64 -16.03 10.58
N ASP A 130 3.08 -14.81 10.29
CA ASP A 130 4.06 -14.08 11.09
C ASP A 130 3.55 -13.90 12.53
N TYR A 131 2.29 -13.46 12.69
CA TYR A 131 1.70 -13.28 14.02
C TYR A 131 1.56 -14.61 14.78
N ALA A 132 1.10 -15.68 14.13
CA ALA A 132 1.01 -17.00 14.75
C ALA A 132 2.39 -17.53 15.19
N GLU A 133 3.44 -17.26 14.42
CA GLU A 133 4.82 -17.56 14.80
C GLU A 133 5.21 -16.82 16.08
N THR A 134 4.95 -15.51 16.18
CA THR A 134 5.24 -14.75 17.41
C THR A 134 4.52 -15.29 18.66
N LEU A 135 3.32 -15.85 18.49
CA LEU A 135 2.56 -16.45 19.60
C LEU A 135 3.13 -17.82 20.02
N LEU A 136 3.67 -18.59 19.07
CA LEU A 136 4.16 -19.94 19.32
C LEU A 136 5.63 -19.96 19.75
N GLN A 137 6.46 -19.06 19.21
CA GLN A 137 7.90 -19.00 19.46
C GLN A 137 8.30 -19.13 20.94
N PRO A 138 7.63 -18.45 21.90
CA PRO A 138 8.02 -18.54 23.33
C PRO A 138 7.92 -19.95 23.91
N THR A 139 7.19 -20.86 23.26
CA THR A 139 6.94 -22.22 23.74
C THR A 139 7.50 -23.31 22.81
N ASP A 140 8.31 -22.95 21.82
CA ASP A 140 8.87 -23.94 20.89
C ASP A 140 9.84 -24.92 21.56
N TYR A 141 10.63 -24.44 22.53
CA TYR A 141 11.54 -25.30 23.30
C TYR A 141 10.81 -26.43 24.04
N ILE A 142 9.55 -26.23 24.43
CA ILE A 142 8.73 -27.26 25.09
C ILE A 142 8.47 -28.41 24.13
N ILE A 143 8.15 -28.10 22.87
CA ILE A 143 7.91 -29.11 21.84
C ILE A 143 9.19 -29.88 21.55
N THR A 144 10.33 -29.19 21.45
CA THR A 144 11.64 -29.84 21.27
C THR A 144 11.93 -30.81 22.40
N LYS A 145 11.80 -30.39 23.67
CA LYS A 145 12.03 -31.27 24.83
C LYS A 145 11.15 -32.51 24.84
N ILE A 146 9.86 -32.35 24.53
CA ILE A 146 8.91 -33.47 24.48
C ILE A 146 9.26 -34.42 23.32
N ALA A 147 9.61 -33.87 22.14
CA ALA A 147 9.98 -34.68 20.98
C ALA A 147 11.29 -35.45 21.21
N GLU A 148 12.28 -34.84 21.86
CA GLU A 148 13.53 -35.49 22.25
C GLU A 148 13.28 -36.66 23.21
N ALA A 149 12.54 -36.42 24.30
CA ALA A 149 12.16 -37.47 25.26
C ALA A 149 11.38 -38.61 24.60
N GLN A 150 10.51 -38.30 23.64
CA GLN A 150 9.77 -39.30 22.88
C GLN A 150 10.69 -40.12 21.95
N ALA A 151 11.64 -39.48 21.27
CA ALA A 151 12.57 -40.16 20.36
C ALA A 151 13.54 -41.09 21.09
N THR A 152 13.90 -40.79 22.33
CA THR A 152 14.82 -41.59 23.16
C THR A 152 14.10 -42.62 24.05
N ASN A 153 12.76 -42.69 23.99
CA ASN A 153 11.94 -43.45 24.94
C ASN A 153 12.27 -43.11 26.41
N ASP A 154 12.52 -41.83 26.67
CA ASP A 154 12.83 -41.30 28.00
C ASP A 154 11.62 -41.47 28.93
N ASN A 155 11.87 -41.97 30.13
CA ASN A 155 10.83 -42.19 31.15
C ASN A 155 10.25 -40.87 31.70
N THR A 156 10.87 -39.73 31.41
CA THR A 156 10.40 -38.40 31.80
C THR A 156 9.31 -37.83 30.88
N LEU A 157 9.02 -38.46 29.74
CA LEU A 157 8.04 -37.97 28.75
C LEU A 157 6.69 -37.61 29.39
N GLN A 158 6.15 -38.48 30.23
CA GLN A 158 4.86 -38.25 30.88
C GLN A 158 4.91 -37.09 31.87
N ALA A 159 6.01 -36.97 32.62
CA ALA A 159 6.21 -35.86 33.56
C ALA A 159 6.32 -34.52 32.81
N LEU A 160 7.03 -34.47 31.68
CA LEU A 160 7.14 -33.28 30.84
C LEU A 160 5.79 -32.85 30.26
N GLN A 161 4.98 -33.82 29.77
CA GLN A 161 3.63 -33.54 29.28
C GLN A 161 2.72 -32.98 30.36
N THR A 162 2.77 -33.52 31.59
CA THR A 162 2.02 -32.98 32.73
C THR A 162 2.52 -31.59 33.13
N GLN A 163 3.83 -31.39 33.20
CA GLN A 163 4.46 -30.12 33.58
C GLN A 163 4.06 -28.97 32.64
N TYR A 164 4.00 -29.25 31.33
CA TYR A 164 3.72 -28.24 30.31
C TYR A 164 2.28 -28.29 29.75
N ALA A 165 1.36 -28.96 30.44
CA ALA A 165 0.00 -29.20 29.95
C ALA A 165 -0.74 -27.91 29.52
N LYS A 166 -0.61 -26.83 30.30
CA LYS A 166 -1.24 -25.54 29.98
C LYS A 166 -0.68 -24.92 28.70
N GLN A 167 0.63 -24.93 28.55
CA GLN A 167 1.32 -24.39 27.37
C GLN A 167 0.97 -25.21 26.12
N LEU A 168 0.89 -26.55 26.24
CA LEU A 168 0.47 -27.42 25.16
C LEU A 168 -0.99 -27.15 24.74
N GLN A 169 -1.88 -26.96 25.71
CA GLN A 169 -3.27 -26.57 25.45
C GLN A 169 -3.35 -25.21 24.74
N GLN A 170 -2.61 -24.21 25.21
CA GLN A 170 -2.57 -22.88 24.59
C GLN A 170 -2.06 -22.96 23.15
N ARG A 171 -0.99 -23.72 22.89
CA ARG A 171 -0.48 -23.95 21.52
C ARG A 171 -1.52 -24.61 20.62
N ALA A 172 -2.28 -25.57 21.13
CA ALA A 172 -3.38 -26.19 20.37
C ALA A 172 -4.47 -25.17 20.02
N SER A 173 -4.86 -24.32 20.99
CA SER A 173 -5.83 -23.25 20.77
C SER A 173 -5.35 -22.21 19.75
N ILE A 174 -4.07 -21.79 19.80
CA ILE A 174 -3.47 -20.89 18.81
C ILE A 174 -3.51 -21.52 17.41
N ARG A 175 -3.16 -22.80 17.27
CA ARG A 175 -3.19 -23.50 15.98
C ARG A 175 -4.62 -23.63 15.42
N ASN A 176 -5.59 -23.93 16.27
CA ASN A 176 -7.00 -23.98 15.86
C ASN A 176 -7.48 -22.60 15.39
N TRP A 177 -7.20 -21.55 16.15
CA TRP A 177 -7.52 -20.18 15.75
C TRP A 177 -6.84 -19.77 14.43
N ASN A 178 -5.56 -20.11 14.27
CA ASN A 178 -4.82 -19.85 13.03
C ASN A 178 -5.48 -20.55 11.82
N ASN A 179 -5.83 -21.83 11.96
CA ASN A 179 -6.49 -22.60 10.91
C ASN A 179 -7.86 -22.02 10.54
N THR A 180 -8.69 -21.67 11.52
CA THR A 180 -10.00 -21.04 11.28
C THR A 180 -9.84 -19.69 10.60
N THR A 181 -8.94 -18.82 11.10
CA THR A 181 -8.69 -17.49 10.50
C THR A 181 -8.17 -17.61 9.07
N LYS A 182 -7.28 -18.57 8.79
CA LYS A 182 -6.79 -18.89 7.44
C LYS A 182 -7.93 -19.27 6.49
N GLN A 183 -8.88 -20.09 6.95
CA GLN A 183 -10.07 -20.43 6.16
C GLN A 183 -10.94 -19.19 5.89
N THR A 184 -11.19 -18.36 6.91
CA THR A 184 -11.96 -17.12 6.73
C THR A 184 -11.31 -16.18 5.70
N ILE A 185 -9.98 -16.04 5.72
CA ILE A 185 -9.25 -15.22 4.74
C ILE A 185 -9.42 -15.78 3.32
N ASN A 186 -9.25 -17.09 3.14
CA ASN A 186 -9.39 -17.73 1.83
C ASN A 186 -10.83 -17.68 1.29
N ASN A 187 -11.82 -17.68 2.18
CA ASN A 187 -13.24 -17.67 1.82
C ASN A 187 -13.78 -16.25 1.56
N ALA A 188 -13.02 -15.20 1.88
CA ALA A 188 -13.43 -13.83 1.59
C ALA A 188 -13.56 -13.61 0.07
N THR A 189 -14.72 -13.14 -0.39
CA THR A 189 -15.01 -12.90 -1.81
C THR A 189 -14.93 -11.43 -2.18
N THR A 190 -14.82 -10.53 -1.19
CA THR A 190 -14.69 -9.09 -1.40
C THR A 190 -13.56 -8.50 -0.54
N ILE A 191 -13.06 -7.33 -0.95
CA ILE A 191 -12.03 -6.59 -0.22
C ILE A 191 -12.57 -6.15 1.16
N ASP A 192 -13.83 -5.75 1.26
CA ASP A 192 -14.47 -5.40 2.55
C ASP A 192 -14.51 -6.57 3.52
N GLN A 193 -14.95 -7.74 3.06
CA GLN A 193 -14.97 -8.95 3.87
C GLN A 193 -13.56 -9.28 4.36
N LEU A 194 -12.58 -9.25 3.44
CA LEU A 194 -11.20 -9.49 3.79
C LEU A 194 -10.72 -8.49 4.84
N ASN A 195 -10.96 -7.18 4.67
CA ASN A 195 -10.55 -6.11 5.59
C ASN A 195 -11.17 -6.26 6.99
N SER A 196 -12.42 -6.73 7.08
CA SER A 196 -13.11 -6.97 8.35
C SER A 196 -12.46 -8.06 9.23
N ILE A 197 -11.65 -8.95 8.66
CA ILE A 197 -11.00 -10.03 9.41
C ILE A 197 -9.88 -9.44 10.28
N VAL A 198 -10.03 -9.53 11.59
CA VAL A 198 -9.01 -9.06 12.54
C VAL A 198 -8.04 -10.18 12.88
N ILE A 199 -6.75 -9.96 12.66
CA ILE A 199 -5.69 -10.88 13.09
C ILE A 199 -5.30 -10.49 14.52
N GLN A 200 -6.02 -11.04 15.49
CA GLN A 200 -5.71 -10.88 16.89
C GLN A 200 -6.19 -12.10 17.66
N TYR A 201 -5.26 -12.77 18.35
CA TYR A 201 -5.59 -13.91 19.19
C TYR A 201 -6.03 -13.41 20.57
N GLN A 202 -7.29 -13.64 20.92
CA GLN A 202 -7.90 -13.23 22.19
C GLN A 202 -7.78 -14.35 23.24
N GLY A 203 -6.60 -14.96 23.39
CA GLY A 203 -6.40 -16.18 24.17
C GLY A 203 -7.12 -16.23 25.53
N GLY A 204 -7.59 -17.43 25.90
CA GLY A 204 -8.17 -17.74 27.22
C GLY A 204 -7.13 -18.14 28.26
#